data_AF-A0A946GB84-F1
#
_entry.id   AF-A0A946GB84-F1
#
_cell.length_a   1.000
_cell.length_b   1.000
_cell.length_c   1.000
_cell.angle_alpha   90.00
_cell.angle_beta   90.00
_cell.angle_gamma   90.00
#
_symmetry.space_group_name_H-M   'P 1'
#
loop_
_entity.id
_entity.type
_entity.pdbx_description
1 polymer ?
#
loop_
_entity_poly.entity_id
_entity_poly.type
_entity_poly.pdbx_seq_one_letter_code
_entity_poly.pdbx_strand_id
1 'polypeptide(L)'
;LYYYYKYHKTYGSPQIDVSPVKVKSIEVSKDGKVVDIHLEELKAWHIHEVNIKGLKSVDGTSLANSNFAYTLNRLLENTPADPLHASGTTQRKKASSGKPAKVIDPRGKVYQVADAKLKGVKTSNSHDGYTGTGYADFNTGNESIEWDIKSAREGQGEIVIRYALGASARPLNLIVNGEKHSLLRFPGTGGWSDWKEIAARVELQKGRNSIVLVTNGASGGNIDHLQFIGPKSD
;
A
#
# COMPACT_ATOMS: atom_id res chain seq x y z
N LEU A 1 28.79 -5.11 -5.10
CA LEU A 1 28.78 -4.16 -6.23
C LEU A 1 27.38 -4.14 -6.82
N TYR A 2 27.01 -3.10 -7.55
CA TYR A 2 25.76 -3.10 -8.32
C TYR A 2 26.05 -2.98 -9.81
N TYR A 3 25.13 -3.48 -10.65
CA TYR A 3 25.16 -3.34 -12.12
C TYR A 3 23.78 -3.68 -12.71
N TYR A 4 23.59 -3.46 -14.02
CA TYR A 4 22.49 -4.05 -14.76
C TYR A 4 22.99 -4.60 -16.10
N TYR A 5 22.20 -5.47 -16.73
CA TYR A 5 22.52 -5.95 -18.09
C TYR A 5 21.83 -5.08 -19.14
N LYS A 6 22.53 -4.75 -20.22
CA LYS A 6 21.90 -4.07 -21.35
C LYS A 6 20.80 -4.95 -21.96
N TYR A 7 19.57 -4.46 -22.03
CA TYR A 7 18.50 -5.19 -22.69
C TYR A 7 18.77 -5.27 -24.20
N HIS A 8 18.80 -6.48 -24.74
CA HIS A 8 18.95 -6.73 -26.16
C HIS A 8 18.46 -8.15 -26.51
N LYS A 9 18.16 -8.39 -27.79
CA LYS A 9 17.49 -9.62 -28.26
C LYS A 9 18.38 -10.86 -28.24
N THR A 10 19.67 -10.70 -28.42
CA THR A 10 20.61 -11.82 -28.48
C THR A 10 20.97 -12.31 -27.07
N TYR A 11 21.38 -13.58 -26.98
CA TYR A 11 21.77 -14.17 -25.72
C TYR A 11 23.12 -13.60 -25.24
N GLY A 12 23.20 -13.28 -23.94
CA GLY A 12 24.39 -12.76 -23.27
C GLY A 12 24.56 -11.26 -23.44
N SER A 13 24.69 -10.51 -22.34
CA SER A 13 24.81 -9.04 -22.35
C SER A 13 25.96 -8.58 -21.46
N PRO A 14 26.69 -7.51 -21.81
CA PRO A 14 27.66 -6.92 -20.88
C PRO A 14 26.96 -6.32 -19.65
N GLN A 15 27.64 -6.39 -18.51
CA GLN A 15 27.26 -5.61 -17.33
C GLN A 15 27.51 -4.13 -17.58
N ILE A 16 26.56 -3.29 -17.17
CA ILE A 16 26.58 -1.83 -17.30
C ILE A 16 26.45 -1.20 -15.91
N ASP A 17 27.04 -0.02 -15.75
CA ASP A 17 27.04 0.74 -14.50
C ASP A 17 27.56 -0.07 -13.30
N VAL A 18 28.65 -0.80 -13.55
CA VAL A 18 29.30 -1.63 -12.53
C VAL A 18 29.99 -0.72 -11.53
N SER A 19 29.48 -0.67 -10.30
CA SER A 19 30.07 0.16 -9.24
C SER A 19 30.20 -0.63 -7.93
N PRO A 20 31.34 -0.53 -7.22
CA PRO A 20 31.46 -1.07 -5.87
C PRO A 20 30.55 -0.30 -4.92
N VAL A 21 30.02 -1.00 -3.91
CA VAL A 21 29.23 -0.38 -2.84
C VAL A 21 30.00 -0.59 -1.54
N LYS A 22 30.29 0.49 -0.83
CA LYS A 22 30.99 0.43 0.45
C LYS A 22 30.06 -0.13 1.53
N VAL A 23 30.59 -1.03 2.36
CA VAL A 23 29.90 -1.49 3.56
C VAL A 23 30.21 -0.50 4.69
N LYS A 24 29.16 0.06 5.30
CA LYS A 24 29.25 0.98 6.45
C LYS A 24 29.41 0.22 7.76
N SER A 25 28.59 -0.80 7.98
CA SER A 25 28.68 -1.68 9.16
C SER A 25 28.15 -3.07 8.85
N ILE A 26 28.57 -4.03 9.67
CA ILE A 26 28.05 -5.40 9.69
C ILE A 26 27.71 -5.72 11.14
N GLU A 27 26.49 -6.16 11.38
CA GLU A 27 25.98 -6.51 12.69
C GLU A 27 25.50 -7.96 12.68
N VAL A 28 25.89 -8.72 13.70
CA VAL A 28 25.45 -10.11 13.86
C VAL A 28 24.52 -10.17 15.06
N SER A 29 23.33 -10.69 14.83
CA SER A 29 22.34 -10.95 15.88
C SER A 29 22.89 -11.82 17.02
N LYS A 30 22.32 -11.66 18.22
CA LYS A 30 22.75 -12.39 19.43
C LYS A 30 22.66 -13.91 19.30
N ASP A 31 21.73 -14.43 18.49
CA ASP A 31 21.57 -15.86 18.26
C ASP A 31 22.46 -16.39 17.11
N GLY A 32 23.21 -15.50 16.45
CA GLY A 32 24.11 -15.82 15.35
C GLY A 32 23.41 -16.20 14.05
N LYS A 33 22.09 -15.97 13.92
CA LYS A 33 21.30 -16.44 12.77
C LYS A 33 20.99 -15.37 11.73
N VAL A 34 21.13 -14.10 12.11
CA VAL A 34 20.91 -12.93 11.24
C VAL A 34 22.18 -12.09 11.17
N VAL A 35 22.53 -11.65 9.97
CA VAL A 35 23.59 -10.68 9.68
C VAL A 35 22.96 -9.49 8.96
N ASP A 36 23.01 -8.32 9.58
CA ASP A 36 22.57 -7.06 8.99
C ASP A 36 23.77 -6.34 8.37
N ILE A 37 23.69 -6.03 7.08
CA ILE A 37 24.75 -5.36 6.32
C ILE A 37 24.26 -3.98 5.91
N HIS A 38 24.85 -2.94 6.50
CA HIS A 38 24.49 -1.57 6.18
C HIS A 38 25.40 -1.08 5.06
N LEU A 39 24.80 -0.75 3.92
CA LEU A 39 25.52 -0.29 2.74
C LEU A 39 25.53 1.24 2.67
N GLU A 40 26.55 1.81 2.03
CA GLU A 40 26.64 3.26 1.83
C GLU A 40 25.48 3.78 1.01
N GLU A 41 25.09 3.02 0.00
CA GLU A 41 23.96 3.28 -0.87
C GLU A 41 23.27 1.97 -1.31
N LEU A 42 22.02 2.11 -1.72
CA LEU A 42 21.26 1.08 -2.41
C LEU A 42 20.71 1.70 -3.70
N LYS A 43 20.99 1.04 -4.83
CA LYS A 43 20.58 1.54 -6.14
C LYS A 43 19.45 0.69 -6.70
N ALA A 44 18.25 1.29 -6.80
CA ALA A 44 17.11 0.63 -7.44
C ALA A 44 17.41 0.28 -8.90
N TRP A 45 16.73 -0.73 -9.42
CA TRP A 45 16.81 -1.22 -10.81
C TRP A 45 18.16 -1.80 -11.19
N HIS A 46 18.99 -2.12 -10.20
CA HIS A 46 20.27 -2.78 -10.38
C HIS A 46 20.25 -4.14 -9.69
N ILE A 47 21.01 -5.07 -10.27
CA ILE A 47 21.45 -6.29 -9.62
C ILE A 47 22.51 -5.89 -8.61
N HIS A 48 22.30 -6.26 -7.35
CA HIS A 48 23.30 -6.18 -6.30
C HIS A 48 23.92 -7.56 -6.14
N GLU A 49 25.21 -7.65 -6.46
CA GLU A 49 26.00 -8.86 -6.25
C GLU A 49 26.87 -8.68 -5.01
N VAL A 50 26.80 -9.67 -4.13
CA VAL A 50 27.48 -9.69 -2.85
C VAL A 50 28.29 -10.97 -2.73
N ASN A 51 29.58 -10.79 -2.49
CA ASN A 51 30.52 -11.85 -2.23
C ASN A 51 30.88 -11.84 -0.74
N ILE A 52 30.36 -12.81 0.00
CA ILE A 52 30.64 -13.00 1.43
C ILE A 52 31.98 -13.71 1.58
N LYS A 53 32.91 -13.07 2.30
CA LYS A 53 34.21 -13.67 2.65
C LYS A 53 34.33 -13.86 4.15
N GLY A 54 34.94 -14.97 4.54
CA GLY A 54 35.32 -15.22 5.94
C GLY A 54 34.17 -15.61 6.87
N LEU A 55 32.92 -15.70 6.39
CA LEU A 55 31.80 -16.21 7.20
C LEU A 55 31.96 -17.71 7.46
N LYS A 56 31.98 -18.07 8.74
CA LYS A 56 32.09 -19.44 9.22
C LYS A 56 31.04 -19.71 10.29
N SER A 57 30.59 -20.96 10.36
CA SER A 57 29.85 -21.51 11.49
C SER A 57 30.76 -21.65 12.73
N VAL A 58 30.16 -21.87 13.90
CA VAL A 58 30.86 -22.05 15.19
C VAL A 58 31.84 -23.23 15.14
N ASP A 59 31.50 -24.27 14.38
CA ASP A 59 32.35 -25.45 14.14
C ASP A 59 33.47 -25.20 13.11
N GLY A 60 33.59 -23.98 12.59
CA GLY A 60 34.58 -23.59 11.60
C GLY A 60 34.18 -23.85 10.15
N THR A 61 32.99 -24.43 9.90
CA THR A 61 32.52 -24.72 8.54
C THR A 61 32.29 -23.43 7.75
N SER A 62 32.90 -23.32 6.57
CA SER A 62 32.72 -22.18 5.67
C SER A 62 31.36 -22.20 4.97
N LEU A 63 30.89 -21.03 4.55
CA LEU A 63 29.69 -20.91 3.74
C LEU A 63 29.84 -21.64 2.39
N ALA A 64 28.88 -22.52 2.06
CA ALA A 64 28.91 -23.29 0.83
C ALA A 64 28.77 -22.42 -0.44
N ASN A 65 27.98 -21.35 -0.36
CA ASN A 65 27.77 -20.40 -1.45
C ASN A 65 28.05 -18.98 -0.96
N SER A 66 29.20 -18.44 -1.34
CA SER A 66 29.63 -17.08 -0.96
C SER A 66 29.08 -15.99 -1.87
N ASN A 67 28.60 -16.33 -3.07
CA ASN A 67 28.05 -15.37 -4.01
C ASN A 67 26.52 -15.40 -3.97
N PHE A 68 25.91 -14.25 -3.72
CA PHE A 68 24.49 -14.05 -3.92
C PHE A 68 24.23 -12.76 -4.68
N ALA A 69 23.25 -12.80 -5.56
CA ALA A 69 22.82 -11.65 -6.32
C ALA A 69 21.30 -11.50 -6.23
N TYR A 70 20.83 -10.26 -6.13
CA TYR A 70 19.40 -9.94 -6.17
C TYR A 70 19.16 -8.67 -6.96
N THR A 71 18.03 -8.59 -7.66
CA THR A 71 17.61 -7.34 -8.31
C THR A 71 16.88 -6.48 -7.29
N LEU A 72 17.42 -5.30 -7.00
CA LEU A 72 16.76 -4.34 -6.13
C LEU A 72 15.71 -3.55 -6.93
N ASN A 73 14.50 -4.08 -7.03
CA ASN A 73 13.45 -3.42 -7.81
C ASN A 73 12.89 -2.16 -7.13
N ARG A 74 12.88 -2.13 -5.79
CA ARG A 74 12.29 -1.02 -5.02
C ARG A 74 13.10 -0.73 -3.76
N LEU A 75 13.29 0.55 -3.50
CA LEU A 75 13.69 1.09 -2.21
C LEU A 75 12.46 1.20 -1.31
N LEU A 76 12.67 1.19 0.01
CA LEU A 76 11.61 1.41 0.99
C LEU A 76 10.93 2.77 0.78
N GLU A 77 11.71 3.78 0.40
CA GLU A 77 11.24 5.12 0.07
C GLU A 77 11.92 5.62 -1.21
N ASN A 78 11.27 6.55 -1.92
CA ASN A 78 11.87 7.28 -3.05
C ASN A 78 12.45 6.39 -4.17
N THR A 79 11.83 5.24 -4.47
CA THR A 79 12.23 4.41 -5.62
C THR A 79 12.14 5.23 -6.92
N PRO A 80 13.23 5.41 -7.67
CA PRO A 80 13.21 6.05 -8.99
C PRO A 80 12.29 5.33 -9.97
N ALA A 81 11.87 5.99 -11.05
CA ALA A 81 11.12 5.30 -12.11
C ALA A 81 11.97 4.20 -12.76
N ASP A 82 11.32 3.12 -13.22
CA ASP A 82 11.99 2.00 -13.89
C ASP A 82 12.68 2.47 -15.19
N PRO A 83 14.01 2.30 -15.33
CA PRO A 83 14.75 2.72 -16.51
C PRO A 83 14.35 1.97 -17.79
N LEU A 84 13.82 0.75 -17.71
CA LEU A 84 13.31 0.01 -18.88
C LEU A 84 12.04 0.65 -19.46
N HIS A 85 11.34 1.46 -18.65
CA HIS A 85 10.19 2.26 -19.07
C HIS A 85 10.54 3.75 -19.26
N ALA A 86 11.81 4.15 -19.08
CA ALA A 86 12.24 5.55 -19.15
C ALA A 86 12.70 6.01 -20.54
N SER A 87 12.88 5.10 -21.50
CA SER A 87 13.25 5.48 -22.87
C SER A 87 12.02 5.80 -23.71
N GLY A 88 11.54 7.02 -23.51
CA GLY A 88 10.75 7.74 -24.46
C GLY A 88 10.51 9.13 -23.93
N THR A 89 10.79 10.15 -24.73
CA THR A 89 9.95 11.35 -24.78
C THR A 89 8.55 10.96 -25.28
N THR A 90 7.94 9.96 -24.65
CA THR A 90 6.51 10.01 -24.48
C THR A 90 6.35 11.16 -23.50
N GLN A 91 5.63 12.21 -23.92
CA GLN A 91 4.78 12.92 -22.97
C GLN A 91 4.28 11.84 -22.01
N ARG A 92 4.62 11.90 -20.72
CA ARG A 92 4.05 10.99 -19.72
C ARG A 92 2.58 10.95 -20.08
N LYS A 93 2.09 9.87 -20.71
CA LYS A 93 0.67 9.66 -20.78
C LYS A 93 0.36 9.61 -19.29
N LYS A 94 -0.32 10.65 -18.78
CA LYS A 94 -0.97 10.57 -17.47
C LYS A 94 -1.47 9.13 -17.41
N ALA A 95 -1.04 8.36 -16.40
CA ALA A 95 -1.64 7.06 -16.13
C ALA A 95 -3.13 7.28 -16.35
N SER A 96 -3.71 6.59 -17.34
CA SER A 96 -5.02 6.98 -17.85
C SER A 96 -5.94 6.99 -16.65
N SER A 97 -6.42 8.17 -16.25
CA SER A 97 -7.39 8.26 -15.19
C SER A 97 -8.58 7.43 -15.65
N GLY A 98 -8.99 6.50 -14.80
CA GLY A 98 -10.24 5.79 -14.98
C GLY A 98 -11.39 6.80 -15.09
N LYS A 99 -12.49 6.34 -15.66
CA LYS A 99 -13.69 7.16 -15.82
C LYS A 99 -14.39 7.28 -14.46
N PRO A 100 -14.58 8.50 -13.92
CA PRO A 100 -15.38 8.67 -12.72
C PRO A 100 -16.85 8.33 -12.99
N ALA A 101 -17.49 7.71 -12.02
CA ALA A 101 -18.93 7.52 -11.94
C ALA A 101 -19.56 8.59 -11.02
N LYS A 102 -20.86 8.80 -11.19
CA LYS A 102 -21.66 9.56 -10.22
C LYS A 102 -22.13 8.62 -9.11
N VAL A 103 -22.30 9.15 -7.91
CA VAL A 103 -23.09 8.48 -6.89
C VAL A 103 -24.56 8.54 -7.33
N ILE A 104 -25.21 7.39 -7.47
CA ILE A 104 -26.63 7.27 -7.83
C ILE A 104 -27.37 6.84 -6.57
N ASP A 105 -28.45 7.53 -6.24
CA ASP A 105 -29.35 7.23 -5.11
C ASP A 105 -28.62 6.92 -3.78
N PRO A 106 -27.82 7.87 -3.25
CA PRO A 106 -27.11 7.65 -2.00
C PRO A 106 -28.09 7.37 -0.85
N ARG A 107 -27.78 6.37 -0.03
CA ARG A 107 -28.56 6.00 1.17
C ARG A 107 -28.43 7.02 2.30
N GLY A 108 -27.41 7.87 2.24
CA GLY A 108 -27.12 8.88 3.24
C GLY A 108 -26.16 9.95 2.73
N LYS A 109 -25.57 10.72 3.65
CA LYS A 109 -24.61 11.76 3.28
C LYS A 109 -23.30 11.13 2.83
N VAL A 110 -22.83 11.48 1.65
CA VAL A 110 -21.57 10.98 1.08
C VAL A 110 -20.39 11.80 1.58
N TYR A 111 -19.31 11.11 1.94
CA TYR A 111 -18.01 11.63 2.31
C TYR A 111 -16.97 10.98 1.40
N GLN A 112 -16.35 11.78 0.51
CA GLN A 112 -15.36 11.27 -0.43
C GLN A 112 -14.04 10.99 0.28
N VAL A 113 -13.17 10.16 -0.30
CA VAL A 113 -11.78 10.02 0.21
C VAL A 113 -11.03 11.36 0.17
N ALA A 114 -11.34 12.24 -0.78
CA ALA A 114 -10.75 13.58 -0.85
C ALA A 114 -11.07 14.47 0.36
N ASP A 115 -12.14 14.16 1.11
CA ASP A 115 -12.54 14.87 2.33
C ASP A 115 -11.93 14.25 3.60
N ALA A 116 -11.21 13.13 3.46
CA ALA A 116 -10.67 12.35 4.58
C ALA A 116 -9.27 12.80 4.98
N LYS A 117 -8.91 12.53 6.23
CA LYS A 117 -7.52 12.56 6.68
C LYS A 117 -6.87 11.22 6.39
N LEU A 118 -5.78 11.23 5.65
CA LEU A 118 -5.04 10.04 5.27
C LEU A 118 -3.72 9.95 6.05
N LYS A 119 -3.39 8.75 6.51
CA LYS A 119 -2.08 8.44 7.11
C LYS A 119 -1.49 7.24 6.39
N GLY A 120 -0.40 7.43 5.65
CA GLY A 120 0.27 6.39 4.87
C GLY A 120 -0.46 5.98 3.58
N VAL A 121 -1.79 5.85 3.63
CA VAL A 121 -2.66 5.54 2.48
C VAL A 121 -2.43 6.50 1.33
N LYS A 122 -2.29 5.96 0.12
CA LYS A 122 -2.17 6.75 -1.11
C LYS A 122 -3.54 6.90 -1.77
N THR A 123 -3.69 7.93 -2.59
CA THR A 123 -4.85 8.08 -3.48
C THR A 123 -4.48 7.69 -4.91
N SER A 124 -5.41 7.05 -5.61
CA SER A 124 -5.31 6.76 -7.03
C SER A 124 -6.64 7.03 -7.73
N ASN A 125 -6.61 7.03 -9.07
CA ASN A 125 -7.78 7.16 -9.92
C ASN A 125 -7.65 6.31 -11.19
N SER A 126 -6.85 5.24 -11.17
CA SER A 126 -6.52 4.45 -12.35
C SER A 126 -7.56 3.42 -12.75
N HIS A 127 -8.46 3.02 -11.84
CA HIS A 127 -9.55 2.09 -12.13
C HIS A 127 -10.83 2.84 -12.43
N ASP A 128 -11.58 2.42 -13.44
CA ASP A 128 -12.89 3.02 -13.76
C ASP A 128 -13.89 2.86 -12.61
N GLY A 129 -14.85 3.77 -12.51
CA GLY A 129 -16.03 3.62 -11.66
C GLY A 129 -15.93 4.19 -10.25
N TYR A 130 -14.81 4.84 -9.88
CA TYR A 130 -14.70 5.64 -8.66
C TYR A 130 -15.58 6.89 -8.72
N THR A 131 -15.89 7.49 -7.58
CA THR A 131 -16.64 8.75 -7.49
C THR A 131 -15.74 9.89 -7.03
N GLY A 132 -16.14 11.14 -7.27
CA GLY A 132 -15.30 12.29 -6.94
C GLY A 132 -14.01 12.32 -7.78
N THR A 133 -12.87 12.53 -7.12
CA THR A 133 -11.56 12.73 -7.77
C THR A 133 -10.66 11.49 -7.76
N GLY A 134 -11.02 10.46 -6.99
CA GLY A 134 -10.25 9.23 -6.85
C GLY A 134 -10.68 8.43 -5.63
N TYR A 135 -9.90 7.40 -5.32
CA TYR A 135 -10.10 6.48 -4.21
C TYR A 135 -8.80 6.31 -3.43
N ALA A 136 -8.91 5.81 -2.20
CA ALA A 136 -7.79 5.39 -1.38
C ALA A 136 -7.32 3.99 -1.76
N ASP A 137 -6.01 3.78 -1.82
CA ASP A 137 -5.34 2.53 -2.14
C ASP A 137 -4.45 2.14 -0.94
N PHE A 138 -4.95 1.20 -0.13
CA PHE A 138 -4.27 0.70 1.07
C PHE A 138 -3.15 -0.27 0.72
N ASN A 139 -1.98 -0.05 1.28
CA ASN A 139 -0.87 -1.00 1.30
C ASN A 139 -0.73 -1.66 2.68
N THR A 140 0.37 -2.38 2.92
CA THR A 140 0.68 -2.98 4.22
C THR A 140 1.16 -1.92 5.22
N GLY A 141 1.25 -2.31 6.51
CA GLY A 141 1.70 -1.41 7.58
C GLY A 141 0.55 -0.89 8.44
N ASN A 142 0.72 0.31 9.00
CA ASN A 142 -0.27 1.00 9.84
C ASN A 142 -0.82 2.23 9.10
N GLU A 143 -1.63 1.98 8.09
CA GLU A 143 -2.24 2.99 7.24
C GLU A 143 -3.70 3.20 7.61
N SER A 144 -4.20 4.44 7.54
CA SER A 144 -5.58 4.76 7.88
C SER A 144 -6.23 5.82 7.00
N ILE A 145 -7.56 5.73 6.90
CA ILE A 145 -8.46 6.78 6.41
C ILE A 145 -9.36 7.18 7.58
N GLU A 146 -9.46 8.47 7.87
CA GLU A 146 -10.35 9.03 8.89
C GLU A 146 -11.32 10.04 8.27
N TRP A 147 -12.61 9.85 8.51
CA TRP A 147 -13.65 10.82 8.22
C TRP A 147 -14.22 11.44 9.50
N ASP A 148 -14.43 12.75 9.46
CA ASP A 148 -15.18 13.48 10.46
C ASP A 148 -16.64 13.65 10.00
N ILE A 149 -17.55 12.88 10.60
CA ILE A 149 -18.98 12.96 10.28
C ILE A 149 -19.73 13.76 11.34
N LYS A 150 -20.85 14.40 10.96
CA LYS A 150 -21.69 15.17 11.90
C LYS A 150 -23.05 14.51 12.01
N SER A 151 -23.37 13.96 13.18
CA SER A 151 -24.69 13.42 13.51
C SER A 151 -25.57 14.48 14.17
N ALA A 152 -26.85 14.52 13.79
CA ALA A 152 -27.82 15.45 14.38
C ALA A 152 -28.24 15.06 15.81
N ARG A 153 -28.08 13.78 16.16
CA ARG A 153 -28.46 13.17 17.45
C ARG A 153 -27.53 12.01 17.79
N GLU A 154 -27.55 11.60 19.04
CA GLU A 154 -26.87 10.38 19.47
C GLU A 154 -27.70 9.13 19.13
N GLY A 155 -27.06 7.97 19.17
CA GLY A 155 -27.67 6.66 18.96
C GLY A 155 -27.08 5.90 17.77
N GLN A 156 -27.71 4.77 17.46
CA GLN A 156 -27.27 3.85 16.42
C GLN A 156 -27.52 4.41 15.00
N GLY A 157 -26.44 4.66 14.27
CA GLY A 157 -26.45 4.98 12.84
C GLY A 157 -25.89 3.84 11.99
N GLU A 158 -25.79 4.08 10.68
CA GLU A 158 -25.15 3.16 9.73
C GLU A 158 -24.11 3.90 8.88
N ILE A 159 -22.95 3.29 8.70
CA ILE A 159 -21.99 3.68 7.67
C ILE A 159 -22.01 2.65 6.54
N VAL A 160 -21.89 3.14 5.32
CA VAL A 160 -21.79 2.34 4.10
C VAL A 160 -20.49 2.69 3.43
N ILE A 161 -19.64 1.70 3.16
CA ILE A 161 -18.33 1.90 2.57
C ILE A 161 -18.36 1.29 1.18
N ARG A 162 -18.14 2.13 0.16
CA ARG A 162 -17.98 1.66 -1.22
C ARG A 162 -16.51 1.36 -1.49
N TYR A 163 -16.23 0.19 -2.03
CA TYR A 163 -14.88 -0.34 -2.19
C TYR A 163 -14.74 -1.25 -3.41
N ALA A 164 -13.52 -1.44 -3.89
CA ALA A 164 -13.16 -2.43 -4.92
C ALA A 164 -11.97 -3.27 -4.46
N LEU A 165 -12.01 -4.57 -4.76
CA LEU A 165 -11.01 -5.52 -4.29
C LEU A 165 -10.94 -6.72 -5.25
N GLY A 166 -9.75 -7.24 -5.49
CA GLY A 166 -9.57 -8.53 -6.17
C GLY A 166 -10.26 -9.70 -5.44
N ALA A 167 -9.94 -10.95 -5.79
CA ALA A 167 -10.72 -12.10 -5.32
C ALA A 167 -10.69 -12.36 -3.80
N SER A 168 -9.59 -12.01 -3.10
CA SER A 168 -9.38 -12.36 -1.70
C SER A 168 -9.86 -11.28 -0.74
N ALA A 169 -10.54 -11.68 0.33
CA ALA A 169 -11.02 -10.75 1.35
C ALA A 169 -9.87 -10.08 2.12
N ARG A 170 -10.00 -8.78 2.42
CA ARG A 170 -8.98 -7.99 3.12
C ARG A 170 -9.62 -7.15 4.23
N PRO A 171 -9.68 -7.64 5.48
CA PRO A 171 -10.36 -6.94 6.55
C PRO A 171 -9.58 -5.73 7.08
N LEU A 172 -10.29 -4.68 7.49
CA LEU A 172 -9.74 -3.49 8.17
C LEU A 172 -10.36 -3.35 9.55
N ASN A 173 -9.62 -2.80 10.52
CA ASN A 173 -10.21 -2.41 11.80
C ASN A 173 -11.02 -1.12 11.62
N LEU A 174 -12.23 -1.11 12.16
CA LEU A 174 -13.04 0.08 12.33
C LEU A 174 -12.83 0.63 13.75
N ILE A 175 -12.52 1.93 13.84
CA ILE A 175 -12.45 2.68 15.08
C ILE A 175 -13.47 3.81 14.99
N VAL A 176 -14.28 3.97 16.03
CA VAL A 176 -15.31 5.01 16.14
C VAL A 176 -15.00 5.84 17.38
N ASN A 177 -14.83 7.16 17.21
CA ASN A 177 -14.51 8.09 18.31
C ASN A 177 -13.28 7.68 19.14
N GLY A 178 -12.28 7.07 18.49
CA GLY A 178 -11.04 6.60 19.14
C GLY A 178 -11.13 5.20 19.75
N GLU A 179 -12.31 4.60 19.82
CA GLU A 179 -12.51 3.25 20.36
C GLU A 179 -12.56 2.21 19.25
N LYS A 180 -11.85 1.09 19.43
CA LYS A 180 -11.89 -0.03 18.48
C LYS A 180 -13.30 -0.64 18.48
N HIS A 181 -13.98 -0.56 17.36
CA HIS A 181 -15.36 -1.00 17.21
C HIS A 181 -15.44 -2.46 16.74
N SER A 182 -14.91 -2.76 15.55
CA SER A 182 -15.03 -4.09 14.94
C SER A 182 -14.00 -4.33 13.85
N LEU A 183 -13.73 -5.60 13.54
CA LEU A 183 -13.00 -5.96 12.32
C LEU A 183 -13.99 -6.07 11.16
N LEU A 184 -13.98 -5.10 10.25
CA LEU A 184 -14.85 -5.13 9.08
C LEU A 184 -14.24 -6.04 8.02
N ARG A 185 -15.02 -7.05 7.61
CA ARG A 185 -14.64 -7.95 6.53
C ARG A 185 -15.01 -7.28 5.21
N PHE A 186 -14.03 -7.12 4.33
CA PHE A 186 -14.24 -6.70 2.94
C PHE A 186 -14.03 -7.93 2.04
N PRO A 187 -15.10 -8.62 1.60
CA PRO A 187 -15.01 -9.70 0.63
C PRO A 187 -14.43 -9.22 -0.70
N GLY A 188 -13.84 -10.13 -1.47
CA GLY A 188 -13.41 -9.80 -2.83
C GLY A 188 -14.59 -9.35 -3.69
N THR A 189 -14.42 -8.27 -4.46
CA THR A 189 -15.48 -7.77 -5.33
C THR A 189 -15.47 -8.43 -6.70
N GLY A 190 -14.33 -8.97 -7.10
CA GLY A 190 -14.12 -9.65 -8.39
C GLY A 190 -13.02 -8.99 -9.22
N GLY A 191 -12.72 -7.71 -8.93
CA GLY A 191 -11.78 -6.92 -9.70
C GLY A 191 -11.66 -5.49 -9.15
N TRP A 192 -10.60 -4.80 -9.57
CA TRP A 192 -10.27 -3.46 -9.06
C TRP A 192 -11.14 -2.32 -9.62
N SER A 193 -11.96 -2.62 -10.63
CA SER A 193 -13.03 -1.74 -11.14
C SER A 193 -14.43 -2.24 -10.77
N ASP A 194 -14.55 -3.35 -10.03
CA ASP A 194 -15.82 -3.91 -9.58
C ASP A 194 -16.14 -3.34 -8.20
N TRP A 195 -16.87 -2.24 -8.15
CA TRP A 195 -17.18 -1.56 -6.90
C TRP A 195 -18.40 -2.17 -6.22
N LYS A 196 -18.28 -2.50 -4.94
CA LYS A 196 -19.36 -2.99 -4.07
C LYS A 196 -19.44 -2.16 -2.81
N GLU A 197 -20.48 -2.39 -2.02
CA GLU A 197 -20.67 -1.75 -0.74
C GLU A 197 -20.67 -2.79 0.39
N ILE A 198 -20.13 -2.41 1.54
CA ILE A 198 -20.44 -3.05 2.81
C ILE A 198 -21.07 -2.03 3.76
N ALA A 199 -21.87 -2.49 4.71
CA ALA A 199 -22.47 -1.65 5.73
C ALA A 199 -22.03 -2.10 7.14
N ALA A 200 -21.94 -1.14 8.05
CA ALA A 200 -21.72 -1.39 9.47
C ALA A 200 -22.56 -0.42 10.30
N ARG A 201 -23.21 -0.95 11.35
CA ARG A 201 -23.85 -0.13 12.35
C ARG A 201 -22.80 0.41 13.32
N VAL A 202 -22.96 1.67 13.70
CA VAL A 202 -22.05 2.38 14.61
C VAL A 202 -22.85 3.20 15.61
N GLU A 203 -22.39 3.22 16.85
CA GLU A 203 -22.97 4.07 17.89
C GLU A 203 -22.37 5.48 17.78
N LEU A 204 -23.23 6.49 17.72
CA LEU A 204 -22.83 7.87 17.45
C LEU A 204 -23.20 8.79 18.59
N GLN A 205 -22.36 9.78 18.81
CA GLN A 205 -22.65 10.93 19.66
C GLN A 205 -23.35 12.01 18.82
N LYS A 206 -24.16 12.85 19.47
CA LYS A 206 -24.64 14.09 18.84
C LYS A 206 -23.45 14.99 18.50
N GLY A 207 -23.41 15.53 17.30
CA GLY A 207 -22.31 16.37 16.83
C GLY A 207 -21.26 15.58 16.06
N ARG A 208 -19.98 15.90 16.28
CA ARG A 208 -18.86 15.34 15.50
C ARG A 208 -18.55 13.92 15.97
N ASN A 209 -18.36 13.01 15.02
CA ASN A 209 -17.86 11.67 15.26
C ASN A 209 -16.70 11.37 14.31
N SER A 210 -15.65 10.73 14.82
CA SER A 210 -14.51 10.26 14.02
C SER A 210 -14.74 8.80 13.62
N ILE A 211 -14.65 8.52 12.32
CA ILE A 211 -14.76 7.17 11.76
C ILE A 211 -13.46 6.84 11.05
N VAL A 212 -12.74 5.83 11.56
CA VAL A 212 -11.43 5.44 11.04
C VAL A 212 -11.45 4.00 10.54
N LEU A 213 -10.98 3.79 9.31
CA LEU A 213 -10.57 2.49 8.81
C LEU A 213 -9.05 2.40 8.87
N VAL A 214 -8.52 1.38 9.53
CA VAL A 214 -7.08 1.15 9.66
C VAL A 214 -6.70 -0.28 9.30
N THR A 215 -5.57 -0.45 8.64
CA THR A 215 -5.00 -1.77 8.34
C THR A 215 -4.79 -2.58 9.61
N ASN A 216 -4.83 -3.91 9.49
CA ASN A 216 -4.63 -4.85 10.59
C ASN A 216 -3.27 -5.57 10.51
N GLY A 217 -2.29 -4.95 9.84
CA GLY A 217 -1.01 -5.54 9.49
C GLY A 217 -0.95 -6.06 8.04
N ALA A 218 -2.10 -6.22 7.37
CA ALA A 218 -2.21 -6.51 5.95
C ALA A 218 -2.83 -5.34 5.16
N SER A 219 -2.66 -5.36 3.83
CA SER A 219 -3.28 -4.39 2.91
C SER A 219 -4.81 -4.50 2.89
N GLY A 220 -5.48 -3.40 2.51
CA GLY A 220 -6.93 -3.31 2.31
C GLY A 220 -7.36 -3.41 0.84
N GLY A 221 -8.64 -3.14 0.59
CA GLY A 221 -9.15 -2.85 -0.75
C GLY A 221 -9.09 -1.36 -1.08
N ASN A 222 -9.42 -1.01 -2.31
CA ASN A 222 -9.57 0.39 -2.71
C ASN A 222 -10.85 0.95 -2.10
N ILE A 223 -10.78 2.04 -1.34
CA ILE A 223 -11.95 2.67 -0.73
C ILE A 223 -12.32 3.92 -1.53
N ASP A 224 -13.56 4.01 -1.99
CA ASP A 224 -14.06 5.13 -2.80
C ASP A 224 -14.63 6.24 -1.93
N HIS A 225 -15.67 5.90 -1.15
CA HIS A 225 -16.35 6.85 -0.28
C HIS A 225 -17.04 6.14 0.89
N LEU A 226 -17.40 6.93 1.89
CA LEU A 226 -18.28 6.55 2.98
C LEU A 226 -19.63 7.26 2.83
N GLN A 227 -20.74 6.55 2.98
CA GLN A 227 -22.06 7.16 3.16
C GLN A 227 -22.47 7.02 4.61
N PHE A 228 -23.01 8.09 5.18
CA PHE A 228 -23.48 8.14 6.55
C PHE A 228 -25.01 8.28 6.59
N ILE A 229 -25.65 7.29 7.22
CA ILE A 229 -27.07 7.30 7.53
C ILE A 229 -27.22 7.55 9.03
N GLY A 230 -27.78 8.70 9.38
CA GLY A 230 -27.96 9.11 10.78
C GLY A 230 -28.95 8.22 11.54
N PRO A 231 -28.90 8.24 12.89
CA PRO A 231 -29.87 7.53 13.70
C PRO A 231 -31.30 7.97 13.37
N LYS A 232 -32.22 7.00 13.31
CA LYS A 232 -33.65 7.27 13.08
C LYS A 232 -34.23 8.06 14.25
N SER A 233 -35.37 8.72 14.02
CA SER A 233 -36.20 9.17 15.14
C SER A 233 -36.99 7.98 15.59
N ASP A 234 -37.08 7.77 16.90
CA ASP A 234 -38.20 7.05 17.47
C ASP A 234 -39.52 7.80 17.17
#